data_AF-A0M3S5-F1
#
_entry.id   AF-A0M3S5-F1
#
_cell.length_a   1.000
_cell.length_b   1.000
_cell.length_c   1.000
_cell.angle_alpha   90.00
_cell.angle_beta   90.00
_cell.angle_gamma   90.00
#
_symmetry.space_group_name_H-M   'P 1'
#
loop_
_entity.id
_entity.type
_entity.pdbx_description
1 polymer ?
#
loop_
_entity_poly.entity_id
_entity_poly.type
_entity_poly.pdbx_seq_one_letter_code
_entity_poly.pdbx_strand_id
1 'polypeptide(L)'
;MKNLSLSILGLIIFNLNTIFDFQKNSDISNWNIVEDRVMGGNSNGTFFLNADGHAQFEGNVSLENNDGFVSVRYDMQKIDLENHQMISIKLKGHGKKYQFRIKNRDQNYYSYITEFSTNGEWQNIKIPLKEMYPYFRGRKLNLANFAHQHIDEIGILIGNKKNEKFQLLIDKIELE
;
A
#
# COMPACT_ATOMS: atom_id res chain seq x y z
N MET A 1 15.66 50.87 -17.18
CA MET A 1 16.22 49.72 -16.43
C MET A 1 15.13 48.64 -16.40
N LYS A 2 15.24 47.59 -17.22
CA LYS A 2 14.28 46.46 -17.22
C LYS A 2 14.91 45.32 -16.42
N ASN A 3 14.29 44.97 -15.30
CA ASN A 3 14.70 43.84 -14.47
C ASN A 3 14.32 42.55 -15.20
N LEU A 4 15.33 41.73 -15.53
CA LEU A 4 15.15 40.40 -16.10
C LEU A 4 14.89 39.44 -14.93
N SER A 5 13.65 39.00 -14.73
CA SER A 5 13.36 37.94 -13.76
C SER A 5 13.71 36.60 -14.38
N LEU A 6 14.74 35.94 -13.84
CA LEU A 6 15.12 34.60 -14.22
C LEU A 6 14.17 33.61 -13.53
N SER A 7 13.14 33.15 -14.23
CA SER A 7 12.28 32.07 -13.77
C SER A 7 13.01 30.74 -13.95
N ILE A 8 13.52 30.16 -12.86
CA ILE A 8 14.06 28.80 -12.85
C ILE A 8 12.88 27.83 -12.95
N LEU A 9 12.67 27.28 -14.15
CA LEU A 9 11.72 26.21 -14.37
C LEU A 9 12.37 24.91 -13.87
N GLY A 10 11.97 24.46 -12.67
CA GLY A 10 12.44 23.19 -12.11
C GLY A 10 11.96 22.03 -12.98
N LEU A 11 12.90 21.24 -13.50
CA LEU A 11 12.60 20.02 -14.24
C LEU A 11 12.08 18.97 -13.24
N ILE A 12 10.79 18.64 -13.29
CA ILE A 12 10.26 17.50 -12.53
C ILE A 12 10.67 16.24 -13.28
N ILE A 13 11.69 15.53 -12.75
CA ILE A 13 12.08 14.22 -13.25
C ILE A 13 11.03 13.23 -12.72
N PHE A 14 10.09 12.84 -13.56
CA PHE A 14 9.21 11.71 -13.28
C PHE A 14 10.06 10.43 -13.34
N ASN A 15 10.26 9.78 -12.19
CA ASN A 15 10.83 8.44 -12.15
C ASN A 15 9.78 7.45 -12.69
N LEU A 16 10.06 6.84 -13.84
CA LEU A 16 9.19 5.84 -14.51
C LEU A 16 8.80 4.66 -13.61
N ASN A 17 9.53 4.46 -12.53
CA ASN A 17 9.36 3.33 -11.62
C ASN A 17 8.42 3.66 -10.44
N THR A 18 7.92 4.89 -10.33
CA THR A 18 7.12 5.31 -9.16
C THR A 18 5.68 4.84 -9.31
N ILE A 19 5.20 4.05 -8.35
CA ILE A 19 3.77 3.70 -8.25
C ILE A 19 3.02 4.85 -7.55
N PHE A 20 3.55 5.33 -6.44
CA PHE A 20 3.01 6.50 -5.75
C PHE A 20 4.10 7.22 -4.95
N ASP A 21 4.16 8.54 -5.06
CA ASP A 21 5.02 9.42 -4.26
C ASP A 21 4.15 10.35 -3.41
N PHE A 22 4.16 10.14 -2.10
CA PHE A 22 3.33 10.93 -1.19
C PHE A 22 4.02 12.27 -0.91
N GLN A 23 3.29 13.33 -1.16
CA GLN A 23 3.67 14.71 -0.90
C GLN A 23 2.45 15.46 -0.36
N LYS A 24 2.65 16.64 0.22
CA LYS A 24 1.56 17.41 0.89
C LYS A 24 0.33 17.67 0.01
N ASN A 25 0.50 17.72 -1.32
CA ASN A 25 -0.56 18.01 -2.27
C ASN A 25 -0.85 16.83 -3.22
N SER A 26 -0.38 15.62 -2.90
CA SER A 26 -0.69 14.44 -3.72
C SER A 26 -2.19 14.16 -3.73
N ASP A 27 -2.75 13.82 -4.88
CA ASP A 27 -4.13 13.37 -4.98
C ASP A 27 -4.26 11.93 -4.49
N ILE A 28 -4.86 11.76 -3.31
CA ILE A 28 -5.11 10.45 -2.70
C ILE A 28 -6.57 9.97 -2.86
N SER A 29 -7.37 10.60 -3.73
CA SER A 29 -8.80 10.27 -3.90
C SER A 29 -9.06 8.83 -4.38
N ASN A 30 -8.09 8.21 -5.05
CA ASN A 30 -8.15 6.81 -5.48
C ASN A 30 -7.69 5.82 -4.39
N TRP A 31 -7.36 6.30 -3.19
CA TRP A 31 -7.09 5.45 -2.03
C TRP A 31 -8.36 5.22 -1.21
N ASN A 32 -8.71 3.96 -1.00
CA ASN A 32 -9.96 3.54 -0.38
C ASN A 32 -9.72 2.69 0.86
N ILE A 33 -10.40 3.04 1.96
CA ILE A 33 -10.44 2.21 3.17
C ILE A 33 -11.47 1.08 2.99
N VAL A 34 -11.07 -0.14 3.38
CA VAL A 34 -11.95 -1.30 3.46
C VAL A 34 -11.82 -1.93 4.84
N GLU A 35 -12.96 -2.06 5.52
CA GLU A 35 -13.09 -2.58 6.87
C GLU A 35 -13.91 -3.88 6.88
N ASP A 36 -13.97 -4.55 8.03
CA ASP A 36 -14.65 -5.82 8.25
C ASP A 36 -16.17 -5.70 8.52
N ARG A 37 -16.75 -4.50 8.36
CA ARG A 37 -18.16 -4.21 8.68
C ARG A 37 -19.19 -5.08 7.98
N VAL A 38 -18.92 -5.52 6.75
CA VAL A 38 -19.85 -6.39 5.98
C VAL A 38 -20.14 -7.70 6.73
N MET A 39 -19.18 -8.18 7.52
CA MET A 39 -19.31 -9.39 8.33
C MET A 39 -19.65 -9.08 9.80
N GLY A 40 -20.06 -7.85 10.13
CA GLY A 40 -20.39 -7.41 11.49
C GLY A 40 -19.20 -7.04 12.36
N GLY A 41 -17.99 -6.98 11.79
CA GLY A 41 -16.79 -6.54 12.50
C GLY A 41 -16.84 -5.05 12.87
N ASN A 42 -16.01 -4.69 13.85
CA ASN A 42 -15.95 -3.36 14.45
C ASN A 42 -14.55 -2.71 14.30
N SER A 43 -13.78 -3.16 13.32
CA SER A 43 -12.50 -2.52 13.00
C SER A 43 -12.75 -1.21 12.27
N ASN A 44 -11.89 -0.21 12.51
CA ASN A 44 -11.98 1.09 11.84
C ASN A 44 -10.61 1.65 11.49
N GLY A 45 -10.53 2.41 10.40
CA GLY A 45 -9.33 3.18 10.11
C GLY A 45 -9.55 4.35 9.16
N THR A 46 -8.50 5.16 9.04
CA THR A 46 -8.46 6.37 8.24
C THR A 46 -7.18 6.39 7.40
N PHE A 47 -7.23 7.12 6.29
CA PHE A 47 -6.10 7.34 5.40
C PHE A 47 -6.07 8.79 4.95
N PHE A 48 -4.97 9.49 5.22
CA PHE A 48 -4.83 10.90 4.90
C PHE A 48 -3.36 11.30 4.73
N LEU A 49 -3.12 12.44 4.09
CA LEU A 49 -1.78 13.06 4.05
C LEU A 49 -1.54 13.86 5.32
N ASN A 50 -0.43 13.60 6.00
CA ASN A 50 -0.06 14.34 7.20
C ASN A 50 0.69 15.65 6.86
N ALA A 51 0.99 16.44 7.90
CA ALA A 51 1.62 17.76 7.74
C ALA A 51 3.03 17.71 7.13
N ASP A 52 3.71 16.56 7.21
CA ASP A 52 5.03 16.32 6.66
C ASP A 52 4.99 15.85 5.20
N GLY A 53 3.80 15.52 4.68
CA GLY A 53 3.58 15.08 3.31
C GLY A 53 3.57 13.56 3.14
N HIS A 54 3.59 12.78 4.22
CA HIS A 54 3.48 11.32 4.16
C HIS A 54 2.02 10.89 4.24
N ALA A 55 1.69 9.76 3.62
CA ALA A 55 0.43 9.09 3.90
C ALA A 55 0.47 8.47 5.31
N GLN A 56 -0.59 8.70 6.07
CA GLN A 56 -0.84 8.11 7.38
C GLN A 56 -2.03 7.17 7.30
N PHE A 57 -1.76 5.88 7.47
CA PHE A 57 -2.76 4.84 7.61
C PHE A 57 -2.86 4.44 9.08
N GLU A 58 -3.98 4.76 9.74
CA GLU A 58 -4.16 4.52 11.17
C GLU A 58 -5.56 4.06 11.54
N GLY A 59 -5.71 3.53 12.74
CA GLY A 59 -7.00 3.07 13.23
C GLY A 59 -6.91 2.05 14.35
N ASN A 60 -7.94 1.22 14.47
CA ASN A 60 -8.04 0.15 15.45
C ASN A 60 -8.59 -1.13 14.83
N VAL A 61 -7.87 -2.24 15.02
CA VAL A 61 -8.36 -3.59 14.71
C VAL A 61 -9.16 -4.10 15.91
N SER A 62 -10.36 -4.61 15.65
CA SER A 62 -11.21 -5.28 16.63
C SER A 62 -11.48 -6.72 16.20
N LEU A 63 -11.34 -7.65 17.14
CA LEU A 63 -11.72 -9.06 17.01
C LEU A 63 -13.18 -9.30 17.45
N GLU A 64 -13.91 -8.23 17.76
CA GLU A 64 -15.34 -8.33 18.00
C GLU A 64 -16.03 -8.81 16.72
N ASN A 65 -16.86 -9.83 16.86
CA ASN A 65 -17.67 -10.44 15.81
C ASN A 65 -16.93 -11.14 14.66
N ASN A 66 -15.58 -11.19 14.60
CA ASN A 66 -14.77 -11.99 13.63
C ASN A 66 -13.25 -11.82 13.87
N ASP A 67 -12.40 -12.20 12.91
CA ASP A 67 -10.92 -12.11 12.97
C ASP A 67 -10.33 -10.67 12.87
N GLY A 68 -11.14 -9.65 12.55
CA GLY A 68 -10.70 -8.24 12.53
C GLY A 68 -9.79 -7.86 11.35
N PHE A 69 -10.13 -6.82 10.58
CA PHE A 69 -9.14 -6.19 9.69
C PHE A 69 -9.48 -4.75 9.27
N VAL A 70 -8.42 -4.01 8.90
CA VAL A 70 -8.52 -2.75 8.15
C VAL A 70 -7.55 -2.80 6.98
N SER A 71 -7.99 -2.38 5.80
CA SER A 71 -7.20 -2.29 4.59
C SER A 71 -7.27 -0.88 4.02
N VAL A 72 -6.17 -0.39 3.47
CA VAL A 72 -6.18 0.69 2.49
C VAL A 72 -5.79 0.11 1.12
N ARG A 73 -6.47 0.53 0.06
CA ARG A 73 -6.24 0.07 -1.31
C ARG A 73 -6.07 1.26 -2.23
N TYR A 74 -5.17 1.16 -3.19
CA TYR A 74 -4.99 2.13 -4.24
C TYR A 74 -5.43 1.52 -5.56
N ASP A 75 -6.52 2.06 -6.10
CA ASP A 75 -7.00 1.71 -7.43
C ASP A 75 -6.27 2.58 -8.46
N MET A 76 -5.45 1.96 -9.30
CA MET A 76 -4.60 2.68 -10.23
C MET A 76 -4.83 2.24 -11.67
N GLN A 77 -4.38 3.07 -12.61
CA GLN A 77 -4.23 2.63 -13.98
C GLN A 77 -3.26 1.45 -14.04
N LYS A 78 -3.45 0.57 -15.02
CA LYS A 78 -2.56 -0.56 -15.24
C LYS A 78 -1.11 -0.06 -15.39
N ILE A 79 -0.24 -0.57 -14.55
CA ILE A 79 1.21 -0.36 -14.61
C ILE A 79 1.86 -1.64 -15.11
N ASP A 80 2.56 -1.55 -16.23
CA ASP A 80 3.41 -2.64 -16.71
C ASP A 80 4.67 -2.73 -15.85
N LEU A 81 5.01 -3.95 -15.44
CA LEU A 81 6.15 -4.23 -14.58
C LEU A 81 7.46 -4.30 -15.36
N GLU A 82 7.39 -4.49 -16.68
CA GLU A 82 8.55 -4.64 -17.57
C GLU A 82 9.58 -5.64 -17.01
N ASN A 83 10.76 -5.17 -16.61
CA ASN A 83 11.85 -5.98 -16.06
C ASN A 83 11.96 -5.89 -14.52
N HIS A 84 11.09 -5.11 -13.87
CA HIS A 84 11.09 -4.95 -12.42
C HIS A 84 10.67 -6.26 -11.75
N GLN A 85 11.42 -6.67 -10.75
CA GLN A 85 11.21 -7.93 -10.03
C GLN A 85 10.71 -7.68 -8.61
N MET A 86 10.74 -6.43 -8.15
CA MET A 86 10.40 -6.08 -6.77
C MET A 86 9.52 -4.84 -6.70
N ILE A 87 8.80 -4.74 -5.59
CA ILE A 87 8.22 -3.50 -5.11
C ILE A 87 9.00 -3.05 -3.87
N SER A 88 9.35 -1.78 -3.81
CA SER A 88 9.97 -1.14 -2.66
C SER A 88 8.98 -0.17 -2.01
N ILE A 89 8.81 -0.29 -0.70
CA ILE A 89 7.94 0.60 0.08
C ILE A 89 8.77 1.27 1.16
N LYS A 90 8.87 2.60 1.10
CA LYS A 90 9.46 3.40 2.17
C LYS A 90 8.40 3.77 3.19
N LEU A 91 8.50 3.21 4.39
CA LEU A 91 7.48 3.33 5.44
C LEU A 91 8.06 3.38 6.85
N LYS A 92 7.24 3.77 7.82
CA LYS A 92 7.54 3.72 9.25
C LYS A 92 6.31 3.23 10.03
N GLY A 93 6.48 2.19 10.84
CA GLY A 93 5.40 1.62 11.65
C GLY A 93 5.90 1.02 12.96
N HIS A 94 5.03 0.90 13.95
CA HIS A 94 5.41 0.55 15.32
C HIS A 94 5.32 -0.95 15.64
N GLY A 95 6.17 -1.78 15.06
CA GLY A 95 6.30 -3.19 15.51
C GLY A 95 5.22 -4.15 15.00
N LYS A 96 4.33 -3.69 14.11
CA LYS A 96 3.15 -4.44 13.67
C LYS A 96 3.43 -5.22 12.40
N LYS A 97 2.66 -6.30 12.21
CA LYS A 97 2.68 -7.16 11.03
C LYS A 97 1.54 -6.75 10.08
N TYR A 98 1.90 -6.51 8.83
CA TYR A 98 1.00 -6.09 7.76
C TYR A 98 1.06 -7.08 6.60
N GLN A 99 0.06 -6.99 5.73
CA GLN A 99 0.07 -7.63 4.42
C GLN A 99 0.18 -6.56 3.36
N PHE A 100 1.17 -6.70 2.47
CA PHE A 100 1.15 -6.00 1.19
C PHE A 100 0.42 -6.87 0.17
N ARG A 101 -0.39 -6.24 -0.66
CA ARG A 101 -1.32 -6.90 -1.57
C ARG A 101 -1.21 -6.28 -2.95
N ILE A 102 -1.22 -7.11 -3.98
CA ILE A 102 -1.35 -6.67 -5.37
C ILE A 102 -2.45 -7.44 -6.07
N LYS A 103 -3.00 -6.82 -7.12
CA LYS A 103 -3.81 -7.50 -8.12
C LYS A 103 -3.44 -7.07 -9.53
N ASN A 104 -3.73 -7.99 -10.43
CA ASN A 104 -4.06 -7.74 -11.82
C ASN A 104 -5.56 -8.04 -11.97
N ARG A 105 -6.39 -7.02 -12.20
CA ARG A 105 -7.87 -7.10 -12.31
C ARG A 105 -8.36 -7.84 -13.54
N ASP A 106 -7.48 -8.36 -14.37
CA ASP A 106 -7.75 -9.33 -15.44
C ASP A 106 -8.30 -10.68 -14.92
N GLN A 107 -9.23 -10.70 -13.94
CA GLN A 107 -10.12 -11.81 -13.50
C GLN A 107 -9.90 -12.48 -12.13
N ASN A 108 -9.36 -11.81 -11.11
CA ASN A 108 -9.10 -12.48 -9.82
C ASN A 108 -9.97 -11.96 -8.66
N TYR A 109 -10.76 -12.86 -8.06
CA TYR A 109 -11.49 -12.62 -6.80
C TYR A 109 -10.56 -12.57 -5.56
N TYR A 110 -9.26 -12.81 -5.76
CA TYR A 110 -8.21 -12.91 -4.75
C TYR A 110 -7.11 -11.87 -4.97
N SER A 111 -6.25 -11.69 -3.97
CA SER A 111 -5.03 -10.87 -4.09
C SER A 111 -3.81 -11.78 -4.04
N TYR A 112 -2.71 -11.36 -4.68
CA TYR A 112 -1.39 -11.89 -4.32
C TYR A 112 -0.87 -11.09 -3.15
N ILE A 113 -0.33 -11.75 -2.13
CA ILE A 113 0.11 -11.09 -0.90
C ILE A 113 1.53 -11.49 -0.52
N THR A 114 2.15 -10.63 0.26
CA THR A 114 3.24 -11.00 1.17
C THR A 114 2.98 -10.37 2.54
N GLU A 115 3.64 -10.89 3.56
CA GLU A 115 3.59 -10.33 4.91
C GLU A 115 4.91 -9.62 5.23
N PHE A 116 4.82 -8.49 5.93
CA PHE A 116 6.00 -7.76 6.41
C PHE A 116 5.76 -7.23 7.82
N SER A 117 6.85 -6.96 8.54
CA SER A 117 6.82 -6.38 9.88
C SER A 117 7.56 -5.04 9.88
N THR A 118 7.13 -4.15 10.76
CA THR A 118 7.74 -2.83 10.97
C THR A 118 8.52 -2.81 12.28
N ASN A 119 9.48 -1.91 12.45
CA ASN A 119 10.38 -1.90 13.63
C ASN A 119 10.45 -0.58 14.42
N GLY A 120 9.61 0.39 14.10
CA GLY A 120 9.57 1.71 14.73
C GLY A 120 10.38 2.77 14.01
N GLU A 121 11.23 2.39 13.06
CA GLU A 121 12.05 3.31 12.25
C GLU A 121 11.57 3.38 10.79
N TRP A 122 12.12 4.34 10.03
CA TRP A 122 11.94 4.38 8.58
C TRP A 122 12.68 3.21 7.94
N GLN A 123 11.99 2.46 7.08
CA GLN A 123 12.50 1.26 6.43
C GLN A 123 12.08 1.23 4.96
N ASN A 124 12.92 0.61 4.13
CA ASN A 124 12.56 0.21 2.77
C ASN A 124 12.22 -1.28 2.78
N ILE A 125 10.93 -1.60 2.72
CA ILE A 125 10.47 -2.99 2.61
C ILE A 125 10.56 -3.41 1.14
N LYS A 126 11.42 -4.38 0.84
CA LYS A 126 11.58 -4.96 -0.49
C LYS A 126 10.72 -6.21 -0.62
N ILE A 127 9.91 -6.25 -1.66
CA ILE A 127 8.93 -7.32 -1.89
C ILE A 127 9.21 -7.96 -3.24
N PRO A 128 9.80 -9.17 -3.27
CA PRO A 128 9.96 -9.91 -4.51
C PRO A 128 8.60 -10.32 -5.07
N LEU A 129 8.28 -9.87 -6.28
CA LEU A 129 6.98 -10.13 -6.91
C LEU A 129 6.71 -11.63 -7.06
N LYS A 130 7.72 -12.41 -7.45
CA LYS A 130 7.65 -13.88 -7.61
C LYS A 130 7.32 -14.65 -6.32
N GLU A 131 7.50 -14.03 -5.15
CA GLU A 131 7.22 -14.66 -3.85
C GLU A 131 5.80 -14.36 -3.37
N MET A 132 5.11 -13.41 -4.00
CA MET A 132 3.74 -13.06 -3.64
C MET A 132 2.79 -14.20 -4.02
N TYR A 133 2.05 -14.71 -3.04
CA TYR A 133 1.21 -15.89 -3.20
C TYR A 133 -0.28 -15.53 -3.15
N PRO A 134 -1.14 -16.30 -3.84
CA PRO A 134 -2.56 -16.01 -3.93
C PRO A 134 -3.28 -16.30 -2.60
N TYR A 135 -4.08 -15.33 -2.15
CA TYR A 135 -4.76 -15.37 -0.86
C TYR A 135 -6.16 -14.76 -0.93
N PHE A 136 -7.13 -15.44 -0.32
CA PHE A 136 -8.52 -15.00 -0.28
C PHE A 136 -9.15 -15.35 1.06
N ARG A 137 -9.77 -14.35 1.72
CA ARG A 137 -10.57 -14.52 2.95
C ARG A 137 -9.94 -15.46 3.99
N GLY A 138 -8.68 -15.19 4.35
CA GLY A 138 -8.00 -15.96 5.39
C GLY A 138 -7.34 -17.27 4.91
N ARG A 139 -7.32 -17.55 3.60
CA ARG A 139 -6.82 -18.81 3.05
C ARG A 139 -5.86 -18.59 1.89
N LYS A 140 -4.70 -19.25 1.94
CA LYS A 140 -3.81 -19.40 0.78
C LYS A 140 -4.48 -20.32 -0.24
N LEU A 141 -4.47 -19.92 -1.50
CA LEU A 141 -5.05 -20.70 -2.59
C LEU A 141 -4.00 -21.68 -3.15
N ASN A 142 -4.46 -22.81 -3.67
CA ASN A 142 -3.61 -23.76 -4.39
C ASN A 142 -3.45 -23.32 -5.86
N LEU A 143 -2.78 -22.18 -6.05
CA LEU A 143 -2.49 -21.55 -7.34
C LEU A 143 -1.02 -21.10 -7.35
N ALA A 144 -0.47 -20.85 -8.54
CA ALA A 144 0.89 -20.35 -8.67
C ALA A 144 1.05 -18.96 -8.02
N ASN A 145 2.28 -18.63 -7.65
CA ASN A 145 2.64 -17.29 -7.23
C ASN A 145 2.49 -16.28 -8.38
N PHE A 146 2.57 -15.00 -8.05
CA PHE A 146 2.46 -13.91 -9.01
C PHE A 146 3.52 -14.03 -10.12
N ALA A 147 3.06 -14.05 -11.37
CA ALA A 147 3.89 -14.12 -12.57
C ALA A 147 3.32 -13.24 -13.71
N HIS A 148 2.48 -12.27 -13.36
CA HIS A 148 1.85 -11.38 -14.34
C HIS A 148 2.78 -10.23 -14.69
N GLN A 149 2.55 -9.62 -15.86
CA GLN A 149 3.39 -8.54 -16.38
C GLN A 149 2.92 -7.14 -15.96
N HIS A 150 1.80 -7.05 -15.23
CA HIS A 150 1.23 -5.78 -14.82
C HIS A 150 0.45 -5.91 -13.51
N ILE A 151 0.19 -4.77 -12.89
CA ILE A 151 -0.68 -4.61 -11.72
C ILE A 151 -1.57 -3.38 -11.90
N ASP A 152 -2.72 -3.37 -11.22
CA ASP A 152 -3.67 -2.24 -11.25
C ASP A 152 -4.31 -1.95 -9.89
N GLU A 153 -4.00 -2.74 -8.86
CA GLU A 153 -4.40 -2.49 -7.48
C GLU A 153 -3.21 -2.84 -6.58
N ILE A 154 -2.88 -1.95 -5.66
CA ILE A 154 -2.04 -2.28 -4.51
C ILE A 154 -2.83 -2.06 -3.23
N GLY A 155 -2.43 -2.71 -2.14
CA GLY A 155 -3.04 -2.47 -0.85
C GLY A 155 -2.17 -2.88 0.32
N ILE A 156 -2.42 -2.25 1.46
CA ILE A 156 -1.84 -2.61 2.74
C ILE A 156 -2.99 -2.98 3.67
N LEU A 157 -2.89 -4.13 4.31
CA LEU A 157 -3.88 -4.62 5.26
C LEU A 157 -3.22 -4.92 6.60
N ILE A 158 -3.89 -4.53 7.67
CA ILE A 158 -3.65 -5.04 9.02
C ILE A 158 -4.84 -5.89 9.46
N GLY A 159 -4.56 -7.11 9.90
CA GLY A 159 -5.53 -8.13 10.30
C GLY A 159 -4.79 -9.26 10.98
N ASN A 160 -4.11 -8.91 12.08
CA ASN A 160 -3.08 -9.72 12.72
C ASN A 160 -3.60 -10.51 13.94
N LYS A 161 -4.92 -10.70 14.02
CA LYS A 161 -5.61 -11.45 15.08
C LYS A 161 -5.36 -10.88 16.48
N LYS A 162 -5.24 -9.56 16.60
CA LYS A 162 -5.07 -8.85 17.86
C LYS A 162 -5.96 -7.61 17.90
N ASN A 163 -6.51 -7.33 19.08
CA ASN A 163 -7.18 -6.07 19.39
C ASN A 163 -6.11 -5.01 19.61
N GLU A 164 -5.90 -4.12 18.64
CA GLU A 164 -4.87 -3.09 18.76
C GLU A 164 -5.10 -1.87 17.87
N LYS A 165 -4.63 -0.72 18.37
CA LYS A 165 -4.45 0.48 17.56
C LYS A 165 -3.26 0.32 16.63
N PHE A 166 -3.30 0.93 15.46
CA PHE A 166 -2.17 0.94 14.54
C PHE A 166 -1.98 2.31 13.90
N GLN A 167 -0.74 2.53 13.46
CA GLN A 167 -0.34 3.67 12.65
C GLN A 167 0.81 3.20 11.75
N LEU A 168 0.73 3.56 10.48
CA LEU A 168 1.74 3.32 9.46
C LEU A 168 1.89 4.59 8.63
N LEU A 169 3.10 5.14 8.61
CA LEU A 169 3.47 6.23 7.72
C LEU A 169 4.08 5.65 6.45
N ILE A 170 3.71 6.19 5.30
CA ILE A 170 4.18 5.76 3.98
C ILE A 170 4.67 6.99 3.22
N ASP A 171 5.90 6.92 2.75
CA ASP A 171 6.55 7.99 2.00
C ASP A 171 6.42 7.75 0.49
N LYS A 172 6.77 6.53 0.05
CA LYS A 172 6.84 6.21 -1.37
C LYS A 172 6.65 4.72 -1.64
N ILE A 173 6.10 4.40 -2.81
CA ILE A 173 5.99 3.05 -3.36
C ILE A 173 6.53 3.06 -4.79
N GLU A 174 7.45 2.16 -5.10
CA GLU A 174 8.14 2.10 -6.39
C GLU A 174 8.46 0.68 -6.83
N LEU A 175 8.67 0.52 -8.14
CA LEU A 175 9.16 -0.67 -8.81
C LEU A 175 10.69 -0.70 -8.82
N GLU A 176 11.25 -1.90 -8.70
CA GLU A 176 12.71 -2.16 -8.76
C GLU A 176 13.06 -3.41 -9.57
#